data_AF-A0A0P8DAX5-F1
#
_entry.id   AF-A0A0P8DAX5-F1
#
_cell.length_a   1.000
_cell.length_b   1.000
_cell.length_c   1.000
_cell.angle_alpha   90.00
_cell.angle_beta   90.00
_cell.angle_gamma   90.00
#
_symmetry.space_group_name_H-M   'P 1'
#
loop_
_entity.id
_entity.type
_entity.pdbx_description
1 polymer ?
#
loop_
_entity_poly.entity_id
_entity_poly.type
_entity_poly.pdbx_seq_one_letter_code
_entity_poly.pdbx_strand_id
1 'polypeptide(L)' 'MIASQDNRPHLSPEEYFPWEEQQLDKHELIKGQPYAMGGCSINHSRIAVRLTTLIDTHLDSSQCFTGNSNLRINIVGTDD' A
#
# COMPACT_ATOMS: atom_id res chain seq x y z
N MET A 1 10.54 -6.60 8.18
CA MET A 1 11.42 -7.61 7.56
C MET A 1 10.85 -7.88 6.19
N ILE A 2 11.52 -7.47 5.12
CA ILE A 2 11.13 -7.86 3.75
C ILE A 2 11.83 -9.20 3.50
N ALA A 3 11.05 -10.25 3.26
CA ALA A 3 11.61 -11.57 2.95
C ALA A 3 12.33 -11.51 1.58
N SER A 4 13.59 -11.91 1.55
CA SER A 4 14.33 -12.09 0.30
C SER A 4 13.94 -13.43 -0.32
N GLN A 5 13.37 -13.43 -1.53
CA GLN A 5 13.26 -14.62 -2.37
C GLN A 5 13.56 -14.27 -3.83
N ASP A 6 14.46 -15.05 -4.43
CA ASP A 6 15.06 -14.89 -5.76
C ASP A 6 14.15 -15.32 -6.93
N ASN A 7 12.83 -15.27 -6.77
CA ASN A 7 11.89 -15.64 -7.86
C ASN A 7 10.55 -14.89 -7.75
N ARG A 8 10.60 -13.56 -7.56
CA ARG A 8 9.40 -12.73 -7.56
C ARG A 8 8.87 -12.58 -9.00
N PRO A 9 7.57 -12.82 -9.24
CA PRO A 9 7.00 -12.61 -10.56
C PRO A 9 7.12 -11.12 -10.93
N HIS A 10 7.36 -10.86 -12.21
CA HIS A 10 7.23 -9.52 -12.75
C HIS A 10 5.80 -9.35 -13.25
N LEU A 11 5.08 -8.35 -12.74
CA LEU A 11 3.66 -8.15 -12.98
C LEU A 11 3.42 -6.74 -13.51
N SER A 12 2.58 -6.61 -14.53
CA SER A 12 1.99 -5.31 -14.86
C SER A 12 1.00 -4.85 -13.79
N PRO A 13 0.62 -3.56 -13.72
CA PRO A 13 -0.44 -3.09 -12.83
C PRO A 13 -1.76 -3.86 -12.99
N GLU A 14 -2.11 -4.25 -14.22
CA GLU A 14 -3.33 -5.02 -14.53
C GLU A 14 -3.25 -6.46 -14.02
N GLU A 15 -2.07 -7.08 -14.10
CA GLU A 15 -1.83 -8.44 -13.60
C GLU A 15 -1.72 -8.48 -12.07
N TYR A 16 -1.30 -7.38 -11.46
CA TYR A 16 -1.05 -7.29 -10.03
C TYR A 16 -2.32 -7.47 -9.18
N PHE A 17 -3.43 -6.81 -9.52
CA PHE A 17 -4.65 -6.88 -8.72
C PHE A 17 -5.21 -8.30 -8.54
N PRO A 18 -5.45 -9.10 -9.61
CA PRO A 18 -5.93 -10.47 -9.46
C PRO A 18 -4.90 -11.40 -8.80
N TRP A 19 -3.60 -11.09 -8.94
CA TRP A 19 -2.54 -11.82 -8.26
C TRP A 19 -2.51 -11.54 -6.75
N GLU A 20 -2.65 -10.28 -6.33
CA GLU A 20 -2.65 -9.85 -4.93
C GLU A 20 -3.83 -10.45 -4.16
N GLU A 21 -5.02 -10.51 -4.77
CA GLU A 21 -6.22 -11.09 -4.15
C GLU A 21 -6.07 -12.56 -3.75
N GLN A 22 -5.14 -13.29 -4.38
CA GLN A 22 -4.85 -14.68 -4.07
C GLN A 22 -3.80 -14.86 -2.96
N GLN A 23 -3.16 -13.76 -2.52
CA GLN A 23 -2.11 -13.81 -1.50
C GLN A 23 -2.70 -13.71 -0.09
N LEU A 24 -2.04 -14.38 0.85
CA LEU A 24 -2.38 -14.27 2.28
C LEU A 24 -1.96 -12.92 2.87
N ASP A 25 -0.80 -12.45 2.44
CA ASP A 25 -0.23 -11.18 2.88
C ASP A 25 -0.52 -10.07 1.86
N LYS A 26 -0.64 -8.84 2.34
CA LYS A 26 -0.80 -7.67 1.48
C LYS A 26 0.54 -7.32 0.83
N HIS A 27 0.52 -6.93 -0.44
CA HIS A 27 1.73 -6.60 -1.19
C HIS A 27 1.69 -5.14 -1.68
N GLU A 28 2.83 -4.65 -2.17
CA GLU A 28 2.94 -3.43 -2.95
C GLU A 28 3.68 -3.73 -4.25
N LEU A 29 3.18 -3.22 -5.38
CA LEU A 29 3.86 -3.34 -6.66
C LEU A 29 4.86 -2.19 -6.82
N ILE A 30 6.15 -2.49 -6.87
CA ILE A 30 7.22 -1.50 -7.06
C ILE A 30 8.03 -1.91 -8.30
N LYS A 31 7.97 -1.11 -9.37
CA LYS A 31 8.66 -1.38 -10.66
C LYS A 31 8.38 -2.80 -11.16
N GLY A 32 7.09 -3.15 -11.22
CA GLY A 32 6.59 -4.46 -11.63
C GLY A 32 6.98 -5.62 -10.70
N GLN A 33 7.51 -5.38 -9.50
CA GLN A 33 7.89 -6.42 -8.55
C GLN A 33 6.99 -6.33 -7.31
N PRO A 34 6.29 -7.41 -6.90
CA PRO A 34 5.47 -7.39 -5.71
C PRO A 34 6.32 -7.57 -4.44
N TYR A 35 6.15 -6.67 -3.47
CA TYR A 35 6.81 -6.70 -2.18
C TYR A 35 5.79 -6.95 -1.07
N ALA A 36 5.98 -8.00 -0.27
CA ALA A 36 5.14 -8.24 0.89
C ALA A 36 5.31 -7.08 1.89
N MET A 37 4.19 -6.47 2.28
CA MET A 37 4.21 -5.53 3.39
C MET A 37 4.44 -6.26 4.70
N GLY A 38 5.20 -5.63 5.59
CA GLY A 38 5.32 -6.13 6.95
C GLY A 38 3.97 -6.13 7.67
N GLY A 39 3.76 -7.11 8.53
CA GLY A 39 2.58 -7.14 9.40
C GLY A 39 2.48 -5.89 10.29
N CYS A 40 1.26 -5.60 10.75
CA CYS A 40 0.96 -4.44 11.59
C CYS A 40 0.93 -4.84 13.07
N SER A 41 1.72 -4.17 13.92
CA SER A 41 1.58 -4.30 15.38
C SER A 41 0.44 -3.41 15.91
N ILE A 42 -0.07 -3.71 17.12
CA ILE A 42 -1.08 -2.85 17.78
C ILE A 42 -0.57 -1.41 17.91
N ASN A 43 0.70 -1.22 18.28
CA ASN A 43 1.29 0.11 18.42
C ASN A 43 1.37 0.84 17.08
N HIS A 44 1.75 0.14 16.01
CA HIS A 44 1.73 0.70 14.65
C HIS A 44 0.32 1.15 14.26
N SER A 45 -0.69 0.30 14.47
CA SER A 45 -2.09 0.62 14.20
C SER A 45 -2.57 1.86 14.95
N ARG A 46 -2.27 1.95 16.25
CA ARG A 46 -2.67 3.11 17.07
C ARG A 46 -2.03 4.42 16.63
N ILE A 47 -0.75 4.38 16.21
CA ILE A 47 -0.04 5.55 15.70
C ILE A 47 -0.63 5.98 14.36
N ALA A 48 -0.82 5.03 13.43
CA ALA A 48 -1.39 5.29 12.12
C ALA A 48 -2.78 5.93 12.23
N VAL A 49 -3.69 5.35 13.03
CA VAL A 49 -5.04 5.91 13.23
C VAL A 49 -4.99 7.34 13.76
N ARG A 50 -4.20 7.61 14.80
CA ARG A 50 -4.09 8.96 15.38
C ARG A 50 -3.58 9.97 14.36
N LEU A 51 -2.56 9.60 13.58
CA LEU A 51 -2.00 10.47 12.56
C LEU A 51 -3.00 10.74 11.45
N THR A 52 -3.67 9.70 10.93
CA THR A 52 -4.72 9.83 9.93
C THR A 52 -5.83 10.75 10.43
N THR A 53 -6.32 10.59 11.66
CA THR A 53 -7.36 11.47 12.23
C THR A 53 -6.91 12.93 12.31
N LEU A 54 -5.67 13.19 12.72
CA LEU A 54 -5.14 14.57 12.79
C LEU A 54 -5.08 15.23 11.42
N ILE A 55 -4.63 14.50 10.41
CA ILE A 55 -4.56 14.98 9.02
C ILE A 55 -5.98 15.21 8.48
N ASP A 56 -6.88 14.25 8.69
CA ASP A 56 -8.24 14.30 8.20
C ASP A 56 -9.02 15.49 8.79
N THR A 57 -8.90 15.69 10.11
CA THR A 57 -9.51 16.85 10.79
C THR A 57 -8.95 18.18 10.26
N HIS A 58 -7.66 18.24 9.94
CA HIS A 58 -7.06 19.44 9.37
C HIS A 58 -7.57 19.74 7.95
N LEU A 59 -7.84 18.69 7.17
CA LEU A 59 -8.25 18.79 5.77
C LEU A 59 -9.78 18.88 5.57
N ASP A 60 -10.59 18.75 6.62
CA ASP A 60 -12.06 18.68 6.55
C ASP A 60 -12.74 19.86 5.81
N SER A 61 -12.12 21.05 5.85
CA SER A 61 -12.62 22.24 5.13
C SER A 61 -12.00 22.46 3.74
N SER A 62 -11.14 21.53 3.30
CA SER A 62 -10.41 21.61 2.03
C SER A 62 -11.07 20.78 0.93
N GLN A 63 -10.48 20.82 -0.27
CA GLN A 63 -10.87 19.93 -1.39
C GLN A 63 -10.12 18.59 -1.36
N CYS A 64 -9.24 18.38 -0.38
CA CYS A 64 -8.44 17.17 -0.23
C CYS A 64 -9.15 16.17 0.69
N PHE A 65 -8.92 14.88 0.47
CA PHE A 65 -9.38 13.80 1.36
C PHE A 65 -8.19 12.95 1.83
N THR A 66 -8.34 12.31 2.98
CA THR A 66 -7.29 11.48 3.56
C THR A 66 -7.49 10.01 3.19
N GLY A 67 -6.46 9.38 2.62
CA GLY A 67 -6.38 7.94 2.43
C GLY A 67 -5.53 7.28 3.52
N ASN A 68 -5.91 6.07 3.95
CA ASN A 68 -5.03 5.24 4.77
C ASN A 68 -4.07 4.42 3.89
N SER A 69 -3.16 3.69 4.52
CA SER A 69 -2.16 2.85 3.81
C SER A 69 -2.74 1.69 3.00
N ASN A 70 -4.06 1.45 3.05
CA ASN A 70 -4.72 0.40 2.27
C ASN A 70 -5.30 0.92 0.95
N LEU A 71 -5.38 2.24 0.77
CA LEU A 71 -5.75 2.83 -0.51
C LEU A 71 -4.62 2.56 -1.52
N ARG A 72 -4.94 1.85 -2.61
CA ARG A 72 -4.01 1.69 -3.74
C ARG A 72 -4.10 2.92 -4.64
N ILE A 73 -2.94 3.40 -5.08
CA ILE A 73 -2.83 4.53 -5.99
C ILE A 73 -1.84 4.13 -7.09
N ASN A 74 -2.26 4.23 -8.35
CA ASN A 74 -1.34 4.18 -9.48
C ASN A 74 -0.76 5.59 -9.67
N ILE A 75 0.57 5.70 -9.74
CA ILE A 75 1.26 6.98 -9.91
C ILE A 75 1.46 7.20 -11.41
N VAL A 76 0.90 8.28 -11.92
CA VAL A 76 1.05 8.68 -13.33
C VAL A 76 2.52 8.77 -13.70
N GLY A 77 2.90 8.10 -14.80
CA GLY A 77 4.28 8.09 -15.31
C GLY A 77 5.21 7.06 -14.63
N THR A 78 4.65 6.04 -13.98
CA THR A 78 5.40 4.91 -13.41
C THR A 78 5.11 3.57 -14.07
N ASP A 79 4.43 3.59 -15.22
CA ASP A 79 4.02 2.41 -16.01
C ASP A 79 5.14 1.86 -16.94
N ASP A 80 6.41 1.95 -16.51
CA ASP A 80 7.57 1.43 -17.28
C ASP A 80 7.54 -0.10 -17.46
#